data_AF-A0A9N9X636-F1
#
_entry.id   AF-A0A9N9X636-F1
#
_cell.length_a   1.000
_cell.length_b   1.000
_cell.length_c   1.000
_cell.angle_alpha   90.00
_cell.angle_beta   90.00
_cell.angle_gamma   90.00
#
_symmetry.space_group_name_H-M   'P 1'
#
loop_
_entity.id
_entity.type
_entity.pdbx_description
1 polymer ?
#
loop_
_entity_poly.entity_id
_entity_poly.type
_entity_poly.pdbx_seq_one_letter_code
_entity_poly.pdbx_strand_id
1 'polypeptide(L)'
;MDYLRRSAITSRLERKTNESIRNNMNATETVIDRIERRGLKWFEHLLRIPDERWPQKLHRWKPPGRRKRGRPRCLWNEGIRRAMESRGLAEEHALDRED
;
A
#
# COMPACT_ATOMS: atom_id res chain seq x y z
N MET A 1 -6.92 -16.24 -2.18
CA MET A 1 -8.39 -16.29 -2.24
C MET A 1 -9.00 -17.65 -1.89
N ASP A 2 -8.20 -18.72 -1.88
CA ASP A 2 -8.71 -20.07 -1.61
C ASP A 2 -9.29 -20.22 -0.19
N TYR A 3 -8.63 -19.62 0.81
CA TYR A 3 -9.12 -19.57 2.20
C TYR A 3 -10.59 -19.09 2.28
N LEU A 4 -10.89 -17.90 1.74
CA LEU A 4 -12.25 -17.34 1.76
C LEU A 4 -13.24 -18.19 0.97
N ARG A 5 -12.82 -18.86 -0.11
CA ARG A 5 -13.68 -19.78 -0.86
C ARG A 5 -14.04 -21.02 -0.06
N ARG A 6 -13.08 -21.61 0.65
CA ARG A 6 -13.32 -22.77 1.52
C ARG A 6 -14.24 -22.39 2.69
N SER A 7 -14.00 -21.25 3.32
CA SER A 7 -14.87 -20.74 4.40
C SER A 7 -16.28 -20.42 3.91
N ALA A 8 -16.42 -19.91 2.68
CA ALA A 8 -17.72 -19.66 2.03
C ALA A 8 -18.33 -20.90 1.36
N ILE A 9 -17.71 -22.08 1.50
CA ILE A 9 -18.11 -23.36 0.86
C ILE A 9 -18.44 -23.17 -0.63
N THR A 10 -17.60 -22.40 -1.33
CA THR A 10 -17.84 -22.02 -2.72
C THR A 10 -16.83 -22.73 -3.64
N SER A 11 -17.34 -23.53 -4.57
CA SER A 11 -16.52 -24.20 -5.57
C SER A 11 -16.03 -23.24 -6.65
N ARG A 12 -14.91 -23.58 -7.31
CA ARG A 12 -14.47 -22.85 -8.52
C ARG A 12 -15.41 -23.08 -9.70
N LEU A 13 -16.16 -24.19 -9.71
CA LEU A 13 -17.15 -24.51 -10.74
C LEU A 13 -18.31 -23.51 -10.78
N GLU A 14 -18.66 -22.93 -9.63
CA GLU A 14 -19.71 -21.90 -9.52
C GLU A 14 -19.32 -20.58 -10.20
N ARG A 15 -18.04 -20.40 -10.58
CA ARG A 15 -17.52 -19.19 -11.26
C ARG A 15 -17.84 -17.86 -10.56
N LYS A 16 -18.16 -17.89 -9.26
CA LYS A 16 -18.37 -16.67 -8.45
C LYS A 16 -17.13 -15.78 -8.46
N THR A 17 -17.34 -14.48 -8.61
CA THR A 17 -16.26 -13.49 -8.59
C THR A 17 -15.63 -13.41 -7.20
N ASN A 18 -14.34 -13.04 -7.15
CA ASN A 18 -13.64 -12.89 -5.88
C ASN A 18 -14.21 -11.75 -5.03
N GLU A 19 -14.82 -10.75 -5.67
CA GLU A 19 -15.51 -9.65 -5.01
C GLU A 19 -16.81 -10.13 -4.35
N SER A 20 -17.64 -10.91 -5.06
CA SER A 20 -18.87 -11.50 -4.50
C SER A 20 -18.57 -12.36 -3.26
N ILE A 21 -17.52 -13.19 -3.31
CA ILE A 21 -17.11 -14.01 -2.15
C ILE A 21 -16.65 -13.14 -0.98
N ARG A 22 -15.94 -12.03 -1.24
CA ARG A 22 -15.55 -11.10 -0.17
C ARG A 22 -16.75 -10.43 0.46
N ASN A 23 -17.67 -9.93 -0.35
CA ASN A 23 -18.89 -9.28 0.12
C ASN A 23 -19.73 -10.24 0.96
N ASN A 24 -19.89 -11.50 0.53
CA ASN A 24 -20.60 -12.52 1.31
C ASN A 24 -19.94 -12.81 2.66
N MET A 25 -18.61 -12.74 2.74
CA MET A 25 -17.85 -12.98 3.96
C MET A 25 -17.61 -11.71 4.80
N ASN A 26 -18.23 -10.57 4.44
CA ASN A 26 -17.95 -9.25 5.03
C ASN A 26 -16.44 -8.91 5.08
N ALA A 27 -15.65 -9.45 4.14
CA ALA A 27 -14.22 -9.23 4.04
C ALA A 27 -13.93 -8.04 3.12
N THR A 28 -14.31 -6.84 3.60
CA THR A 28 -14.23 -5.58 2.85
C THR A 28 -12.79 -5.12 2.64
N GLU A 29 -11.92 -5.30 3.64
CA GLU A 29 -10.51 -4.92 3.56
C GLU A 29 -9.66 -6.04 2.93
N THR A 30 -8.87 -5.70 1.92
CA THR A 30 -7.89 -6.61 1.33
C THR A 30 -6.53 -6.50 2.02
N VAL A 31 -5.69 -7.51 1.82
CA VAL A 31 -4.29 -7.47 2.28
C VAL A 31 -3.53 -6.28 1.67
N ILE A 32 -3.84 -5.92 0.42
CA ILE A 32 -3.23 -4.78 -0.26
C ILE A 32 -3.64 -3.49 0.45
N ASP A 33 -4.92 -3.31 0.77
CA ASP A 33 -5.40 -2.13 1.51
C ASP A 33 -4.68 -1.97 2.85
N ARG A 34 -4.47 -3.09 3.57
CA ARG A 34 -3.76 -3.09 4.85
C ARG A 34 -2.29 -2.71 4.69
N ILE A 35 -1.63 -3.19 3.64
CA ILE A 35 -0.22 -2.86 3.34
C ILE A 35 -0.12 -1.38 2.98
N GLU A 36 -1.00 -0.86 2.12
CA GLU A 36 -1.04 0.53 1.71
C GLU A 36 -1.28 1.46 2.91
N ARG A 37 -2.27 1.14 3.76
CA ARG A 37 -2.56 1.91 4.97
C ARG A 37 -1.37 1.99 5.92
N ARG A 38 -0.66 0.88 6.13
CA ARG A 38 0.57 0.85 6.94
C ARG A 38 1.71 1.62 6.28
N GLY A 39 1.84 1.52 4.96
CA GLY A 39 2.80 2.29 4.19
C GLY A 39 2.58 3.79 4.33
N LEU A 40 1.33 4.25 4.20
CA LEU A 40 0.93 5.64 4.38
C LEU A 40 1.22 6.13 5.79
N LYS A 41 0.85 5.36 6.83
CA LYS A 41 1.17 5.71 8.23
C LYS A 41 2.68 5.86 8.47
N TRP A 42 3.49 4.99 7.86
CA TRP A 42 4.94 5.12 7.93
C TRP A 42 5.46 6.34 7.16
N PHE A 43 4.86 6.66 6.02
CA PHE A 43 5.20 7.85 5.24
C PHE A 43 4.86 9.14 5.99
N GLU A 44 3.69 9.23 6.64
CA GLU A 44 3.33 10.33 7.54
C GLU A 44 4.39 10.48 8.66
N HIS A 45 4.78 9.37 9.30
CA HIS A 45 5.83 9.40 10.32
C HIS A 45 7.16 9.90 9.74
N LEU A 46 7.54 9.45 8.55
CA LEU A 46 8.76 9.86 7.86
C LEU A 46 8.78 11.36 7.57
N LEU A 47 7.66 11.96 7.16
CA LEU A 47 7.55 13.40 6.92
C LEU A 47 7.69 14.25 8.20
N ARG A 48 7.36 13.68 9.37
CA ARG A 48 7.56 14.34 10.67
C ARG A 48 8.98 14.21 11.22
N ILE A 49 9.81 13.34 10.63
CA ILE A 49 11.20 13.14 11.05
C ILE A 49 12.07 14.31 10.56
N PRO A 50 12.89 14.93 11.43
CA PRO A 50 13.84 15.97 11.01
C PRO A 50 14.82 15.49 9.94
N ASP A 51 15.20 16.42 9.06
CA ASP A 51 16.04 16.16 7.88
C ASP A 51 17.44 15.66 8.21
N GLU A 52 17.94 15.91 9.42
CA GLU A 52 19.25 15.45 9.86
C GLU A 52 19.29 13.93 10.09
N ARG A 53 18.14 13.30 10.33
CA ARG A 53 18.06 11.87 10.66
C ARG A 53 18.20 11.00 9.41
N TRP A 54 18.82 9.84 9.61
CA TRP A 54 19.09 8.86 8.56
C TRP A 54 17.87 8.42 7.73
N PRO A 55 16.68 8.14 8.31
CA PRO A 55 15.52 7.72 7.52
C PRO A 55 15.13 8.73 6.44
N GLN A 56 15.13 10.02 6.81
CA GLN A 56 14.75 11.12 5.94
C GLN A 56 15.83 11.37 4.87
N LYS A 57 17.11 11.31 5.26
CA LYS A 57 18.25 11.34 4.32
C LYS A 57 18.18 10.22 3.29
N LEU A 58 17.91 8.99 3.74
CA LEU A 58 17.81 7.82 2.87
C LEU A 58 16.60 7.91 1.92
N HIS A 59 15.48 8.44 2.40
CA HIS A 59 14.29 8.65 1.58
C HIS A 59 14.54 9.62 0.42
N ARG A 60 15.26 10.71 0.68
CA ARG A 60 15.64 11.71 -0.33
C ARG A 60 16.74 11.21 -1.27
N TRP A 61 17.58 10.30 -0.80
CA TRP A 61 18.71 9.81 -1.57
C TRP A 61 18.27 8.96 -2.77
N LYS A 62 18.76 9.33 -3.96
CA LYS A 62 18.61 8.54 -5.18
C LYS A 62 19.94 7.85 -5.49
N PRO A 63 19.99 6.51 -5.49
CA PRO A 63 21.24 5.81 -5.75
C PRO A 63 21.73 6.10 -7.18
N PRO A 64 23.00 6.49 -7.35
CA PRO A 64 23.58 6.69 -8.67
C PRO A 64 23.79 5.35 -9.38
N GLY A 65 23.60 5.33 -10.71
CA GLY A 65 23.85 4.16 -11.55
C GLY A 65 22.61 3.63 -12.28
N ARG A 66 22.87 2.76 -13.27
CA ARG A 66 21.82 2.15 -14.09
C ARG A 66 21.21 0.96 -13.36
N ARG A 67 19.89 0.93 -13.27
CA ARG A 67 19.17 -0.23 -12.72
C ARG A 67 19.37 -1.44 -13.63
N LYS A 68 19.35 -2.64 -13.01
CA LYS A 68 19.41 -3.91 -13.75
C LYS A 68 18.27 -3.97 -14.78
N ARG A 69 18.58 -4.54 -15.94
CA ARG A 69 17.61 -4.78 -17.03
C ARG A 69 16.58 -5.82 -16.55
N GLY A 70 15.29 -5.55 -16.80
CA GLY A 70 14.16 -6.37 -16.36
C GLY A 70 13.03 -5.51 -15.80
N ARG A 71 11.95 -6.16 -15.34
CA ARG A 71 10.83 -5.44 -14.70
C ARG A 71 11.36 -4.72 -13.44
N PRO A 72 11.32 -3.38 -13.40
CA PRO A 72 11.65 -2.66 -12.18
C PRO A 72 10.68 -3.13 -11.09
N ARG A 73 11.20 -3.43 -9.89
CA ARG A 73 10.31 -3.54 -8.72
C ARG A 73 9.63 -2.19 -8.54
N CYS A 74 8.31 -2.16 -8.36
CA CYS A 74 7.62 -0.95 -7.91
C CYS A 74 8.37 -0.43 -6.69
N LEU A 75 8.86 0.80 -6.77
CA LEU A 75 9.56 1.41 -5.65
C LEU A 75 8.57 1.59 -4.51
N TRP A 76 9.05 1.50 -3.27
CA TRP A 76 8.20 1.79 -2.12
C TRP A 76 7.56 3.19 -2.25
N ASN A 77 8.34 4.22 -2.61
CA ASN A 77 7.83 5.57 -2.88
C ASN A 77 6.77 5.61 -4.00
N GLU A 78 6.91 4.79 -5.05
CA GLU A 78 5.93 4.72 -6.14
C GLU A 78 4.63 4.05 -5.68
N GLY A 79 4.73 3.00 -4.84
CA GLY A 79 3.59 2.38 -4.19
C GLY A 79 2.85 3.35 -3.26
N ILE A 80 3.59 4.15 -2.47
CA ILE A 80 3.02 5.19 -1.62
C ILE A 80 2.30 6.26 -2.46
N ARG A 81 2.92 6.76 -3.55
CA ARG A 81 2.28 7.75 -4.44
C ARG A 81 0.96 7.23 -5.03
N ARG A 82 0.94 6.01 -5.55
CA ARG A 82 -0.30 5.39 -6.04
C ARG A 82 -1.34 5.21 -4.94
N ALA A 83 -0.92 4.84 -3.73
CA ALA A 83 -1.80 4.71 -2.57
C ALA A 83 -2.38 6.06 -2.12
N MET A 84 -1.63 7.16 -2.24
CA MET A 84 -2.10 8.53 -1.99
C MET A 84 -3.08 8.98 -3.08
N GLU A 85 -2.71 8.83 -4.36
CA GLU A 85 -3.54 9.20 -5.51
C GLU A 85 -4.90 8.49 -5.50
N SER A 86 -4.91 7.17 -5.25
CA SER A 86 -6.15 6.39 -5.14
C SER A 86 -7.07 6.83 -4.00
N ARG A 87 -6.54 7.55 -3.01
CA ARG A 87 -7.28 8.04 -1.83
C ARG A 87 -7.49 9.56 -1.86
N GLY A 88 -7.05 10.25 -2.92
CA GLY A 88 -7.14 11.70 -3.03
C GLY A 88 -6.35 12.46 -1.95
N LEU A 89 -5.29 11.85 -1.40
CA LEU A 89 -4.48 12.45 -0.36
C LEU A 89 -3.32 13.25 -0.98
N ALA A 90 -3.17 14.51 -0.58
CA ALA A 90 -1.99 15.32 -0.85
C ALA A 90 -0.93 15.14 0.26
N GLU A 91 0.35 15.27 -0.10
CA GLU A 91 1.48 15.14 0.84
C GLU A 91 1.40 16.18 1.98
N GLU A 92 0.77 17.33 1.74
CA GLU A 92 0.54 18.41 2.72
C GLU A 92 -0.39 17.99 3.88
N HIS A 93 -1.38 17.12 3.64
CA HIS A 93 -2.29 16.65 4.68
C HIS A 93 -1.64 15.72 5.72
N ALA A 94 -0.42 15.23 5.46
CA ALA A 94 0.30 14.36 6.40
C ALA A 94 0.85 15.13 7.63
N LEU A 95 1.04 16.44 7.48
CA LEU A 95 1.59 17.34 8.50
C LEU A 95 0.50 17.87 9.45
N ASP A 96 -0.76 17.94 9.02
CA ASP A 96 -1.87 18.61 9.73
C ASP A 96 -2.71 17.69 10.64
N ARG A 97 -2.28 16.44 10.87
CA ARG A 97 -2.97 15.55 11.83
C ARG A 97 -2.46 15.88 13.25
N GLU A 98 -3.02 16.93 13.86
CA GLU A 98 -2.93 17.14 15.31
C GLU A 98 -3.49 15.89 16.03
N ASP A 99 -2.78 15.44 17.06
CA ASP A 99 -3.07 14.22 17.83
C ASP A 99 -4.41 14.28 18.58
#